data_AF-A0A182J0P9-F1
#
_entry.id   AF-A0A182J0P9-F1
#
_cell.length_a   1.000
_cell.length_b   1.000
_cell.length_c   1.000
_cell.angle_alpha   90.00
_cell.angle_beta   90.00
_cell.angle_gamma   90.00
#
_symmetry.space_group_name_H-M   'P 1'
#
loop_
_entity.id
_entity.type
_entity.pdbx_description
1 polymer ?
#
loop_
_entity_poly.entity_id
_entity_poly.type
_entity_poly.pdbx_seq_one_letter_code
_entity_poly.pdbx_strand_id
1 'polypeptide(L)'
;MENLMVDDDTSNQQQELCEQLNRTKSNEVTPQQREAFVKLLANFVRQRDSDKKHSEDQLFQMFKNKETNTVNMGKFLAELRTIGIRRTDPRIQEMMENLKRVHKLNNYESGSPHTQHLNEETFKAVIAPNIVLIARAFRHQFVIPDFQGCTKDIEEIYWKCKSNTDGKVANYIPQLSRVNPDYWGVSVCTIDGQRFSIGDTSVPFTLQSCSKPLTYAIALEKLGAQVVHQYIGQEPSGRNFNELVLDYEKKPHNPMINAGAILTCSLLKTLVHPEMTLAEKFDYAQTWFSRMAGNEPLGFNNAVFLSEREAADRNYALGFYMREHKCYPEKSNLRECMDFYFQICSMEATCDTLSVVAATLANGGICPLTEERVLQSENVRDVLSLMHSCGMYDFSGQFAFKVGLPAKSGVCGGVMLVIPNVMGMFMWSPPLDPLGNSCRGVQFCKELVEVFNFHLYDNIKHGSNKKDPRRHRYETKGLSVVNLLFSAAIGDVTALRRHKLSGMDITLSDYDGRTALHLASAEGHFECVRFLLEHCGVPHDPKDRWGNRPVDEAETFGHEDVVALLRQWEEKVLKAKSCGTGETGYNSDQDSDSSSGKGSAKKGTAPGSDILS
;
A
#
# COMPACT_ATOMS: atom_id res chain seq x y z
N MET A 1 33.90 25.91 -10.81
CA MET A 1 34.10 27.15 -11.59
C MET A 1 35.15 26.80 -12.64
N GLU A 2 34.89 26.68 -13.93
CA GLU A 2 33.89 27.23 -14.84
C GLU A 2 33.29 26.11 -15.73
N ASN A 3 32.21 26.43 -16.47
CA ASN A 3 31.44 25.59 -17.44
C ASN A 3 30.15 24.93 -16.94
N LEU A 4 29.28 25.72 -16.29
CA LEU A 4 27.84 25.48 -16.24
C LEU A 4 27.11 26.80 -16.53
N MET A 5 27.02 27.15 -17.82
CA MET A 5 26.04 28.11 -18.34
C MET A 5 25.43 27.47 -19.58
N VAL A 6 24.30 26.79 -19.39
CA VAL A 6 23.42 26.36 -20.47
C VAL A 6 22.01 26.84 -20.11
N ASP A 7 21.63 27.93 -20.76
CA ASP A 7 20.28 28.36 -21.20
C ASP A 7 19.10 28.36 -20.22
N ASP A 8 19.06 29.41 -19.38
CA ASP A 8 17.90 29.85 -18.59
C ASP A 8 16.76 30.44 -19.48
N ASP A 9 17.04 30.72 -20.76
CA ASP A 9 16.08 31.32 -21.71
C ASP A 9 15.03 30.34 -22.25
N THR A 10 15.29 29.02 -22.24
CA THR A 10 14.33 28.03 -22.75
C THR A 10 13.23 27.67 -21.76
N SER A 11 13.52 27.78 -20.47
CA SER A 11 12.56 27.58 -19.37
C SER A 11 11.49 28.68 -19.34
N ASN A 12 11.92 29.94 -19.44
CA ASN A 12 11.00 31.09 -19.40
C ASN A 12 10.09 31.16 -20.65
N GLN A 13 10.60 30.80 -21.84
CA GLN A 13 9.78 30.74 -23.05
C GLN A 13 8.71 29.64 -23.01
N GLN A 14 8.98 28.51 -22.32
CA GLN A 14 8.00 27.43 -22.15
C GLN A 14 6.88 27.81 -21.18
N GLN A 15 7.20 28.57 -20.13
CA GLN A 15 6.20 29.06 -19.16
C GLN A 15 5.28 30.13 -19.77
N GLU A 16 5.83 31.11 -20.50
CA GLU A 16 5.03 32.14 -21.18
C GLU A 16 4.08 31.56 -22.24
N LEU A 17 4.50 30.53 -22.98
CA LEU A 17 3.65 29.91 -24.02
C LEU A 17 2.53 29.05 -23.42
N CYS A 18 2.77 28.38 -22.29
CA CYS A 18 1.76 27.65 -21.53
C CYS A 18 0.69 28.57 -20.94
N GLU A 19 1.08 29.76 -20.48
CA GLU A 19 0.12 30.78 -20.03
C GLU A 19 -0.70 31.38 -21.18
N GLN A 20 -0.13 31.51 -22.37
CA GLN A 20 -0.85 31.95 -23.56
C GLN A 20 -1.87 30.91 -24.07
N LEU A 21 -1.54 29.62 -24.00
CA LEU A 21 -2.45 28.52 -24.39
C LEU A 21 -3.70 28.43 -23.47
N ASN A 22 -3.57 28.80 -22.21
CA ASN A 22 -4.69 28.81 -21.26
C ASN A 22 -5.66 29.99 -21.44
N ARG A 23 -5.33 30.99 -22.29
CA ARG A 23 -6.14 32.23 -22.45
C ARG A 23 -7.07 32.26 -23.67
N THR A 24 -7.04 31.28 -24.58
CA THR A 24 -7.84 31.33 -25.82
C THR A 24 -9.07 30.41 -25.77
N LYS A 25 -10.26 31.01 -25.62
CA LYS A 25 -11.59 30.36 -25.64
C LYS A 25 -12.18 30.19 -27.06
N SER A 26 -11.42 29.70 -28.04
CA SER A 26 -11.97 29.40 -29.38
C SER A 26 -11.30 28.19 -30.02
N ASN A 27 -12.12 27.24 -30.47
CA ASN A 27 -11.75 25.93 -31.06
C ASN A 27 -11.09 25.99 -32.44
N GLU A 28 -10.36 27.05 -32.79
CA GLU A 28 -9.63 27.13 -34.07
C GLU A 28 -8.13 27.19 -33.80
N VAL A 29 -7.48 26.02 -33.93
CA VAL A 29 -6.02 25.88 -33.82
C VAL A 29 -5.38 26.42 -35.10
N THR A 30 -4.51 27.42 -34.98
CA THR A 30 -3.83 28.02 -36.15
C THR A 30 -2.76 27.07 -36.74
N PRO A 31 -2.41 27.20 -38.05
CA PRO A 31 -1.39 26.37 -38.68
C PRO A 31 -0.03 26.41 -37.97
N GLN A 32 0.35 27.58 -37.41
CA GLN A 32 1.58 27.77 -36.65
C GLN A 32 1.56 27.03 -35.30
N GLN A 33 0.43 27.00 -34.59
CA GLN A 33 0.28 26.21 -33.36
C GLN A 33 0.35 24.70 -33.64
N ARG A 34 -0.19 24.25 -34.78
CA ARG A 34 -0.09 22.84 -35.21
C ARG A 34 1.34 22.46 -35.56
N GLU A 35 2.09 23.33 -36.22
CA GLU A 35 3.51 23.10 -36.54
C GLU A 35 4.40 23.09 -35.28
N ALA A 36 4.15 24.00 -34.33
CA ALA A 36 4.83 24.03 -33.04
C ALA A 36 4.55 22.75 -32.22
N PHE A 37 3.30 22.30 -32.19
CA PHE A 37 2.91 21.05 -31.53
C PHE A 37 3.55 19.82 -32.19
N VAL A 38 3.60 19.77 -33.52
CA VAL A 38 4.28 18.70 -34.27
C VAL A 38 5.79 18.70 -34.02
N LYS A 39 6.43 19.87 -33.95
CA LYS A 39 7.86 19.98 -33.59
C LYS A 39 8.12 19.55 -32.15
N LEU A 40 7.25 19.91 -31.21
CA LEU A 40 7.36 19.53 -29.81
C LEU A 40 7.16 18.02 -29.62
N LEU A 41 6.18 17.43 -30.30
CA LEU A 41 6.00 15.98 -30.38
C LEU A 41 7.20 15.28 -31.02
N ALA A 42 7.73 15.81 -32.13
CA ALA A 42 8.89 15.21 -32.80
C ALA A 42 10.15 15.26 -31.91
N ASN A 43 10.35 16.33 -31.16
CA ASN A 43 11.45 16.45 -30.20
C ASN A 43 11.25 15.51 -29.00
N PHE A 44 10.02 15.42 -28.47
CA PHE A 44 9.67 14.48 -27.41
C PHE A 44 9.84 13.03 -27.83
N VAL A 45 9.46 12.68 -29.06
CA VAL A 45 9.67 11.34 -29.65
C VAL A 45 11.17 11.06 -29.81
N ARG A 46 11.97 12.01 -30.30
CA ARG A 46 13.43 11.85 -30.40
C ARG A 46 14.11 11.70 -29.04
N GLN A 47 13.74 12.48 -28.04
CA GLN A 47 14.24 12.33 -26.66
C GLN A 47 13.87 10.95 -26.10
N ARG A 48 12.61 10.54 -26.26
CA ARG A 48 12.13 9.22 -25.81
C ARG A 48 12.86 8.07 -26.50
N ASP A 49 13.19 8.18 -27.79
CA ASP A 49 13.94 7.16 -28.53
C ASP A 49 15.43 7.14 -28.15
N SER A 50 16.02 8.30 -27.80
CA SER A 50 17.36 8.40 -27.22
C SER A 50 17.42 7.76 -25.83
N ASP A 51 16.45 8.06 -24.96
CA ASP A 51 16.36 7.52 -23.60
C ASP A 51 16.11 6.01 -23.59
N LYS A 52 15.33 5.49 -24.55
CA LYS A 52 15.13 4.04 -24.73
C LYS A 52 16.43 3.33 -25.10
N LYS A 53 17.15 3.81 -26.12
CA LYS A 53 18.45 3.24 -26.53
C LYS A 53 19.43 3.26 -25.35
N HIS A 54 19.48 4.37 -24.61
CA HIS A 54 20.33 4.48 -23.43
C HIS A 54 19.94 3.48 -22.32
N SER A 55 18.64 3.24 -22.11
CA SER A 55 18.15 2.33 -21.07
C SER A 55 18.44 0.86 -21.39
N GLU A 56 18.29 0.46 -22.65
CA GLU A 56 18.64 -0.90 -23.13
C GLU A 56 20.12 -1.19 -22.94
N ASP A 57 20.98 -0.24 -23.31
CA ASP A 57 22.44 -0.32 -23.15
C ASP A 57 22.83 -0.45 -21.67
N GLN A 58 22.28 0.41 -20.81
CA GLN A 58 22.53 0.39 -19.38
C GLN A 58 22.14 -0.94 -18.74
N LEU A 59 20.95 -1.46 -19.07
CA LEU A 59 20.48 -2.75 -18.55
C LEU A 59 21.36 -3.90 -19.02
N PHE A 60 21.81 -3.89 -20.28
CA PHE A 60 22.75 -4.89 -20.75
C PHE A 60 24.06 -4.82 -19.97
N GLN A 61 24.64 -3.64 -19.78
CA GLN A 61 25.88 -3.48 -19.01
C GLN A 61 25.72 -3.89 -17.54
N MET A 62 24.56 -3.65 -16.93
CA MET A 62 24.24 -4.03 -15.56
C MET A 62 24.22 -5.57 -15.35
N PHE A 63 23.71 -6.31 -16.35
CA PHE A 63 23.52 -7.76 -16.25
C PHE A 63 24.54 -8.60 -17.00
N LYS A 64 25.39 -7.97 -17.82
CA LYS A 64 26.43 -8.63 -18.62
C LYS A 64 27.43 -9.36 -17.73
N ASN A 65 27.71 -10.61 -18.09
CA ASN A 65 28.89 -11.29 -17.59
C ASN A 65 30.14 -10.76 -18.33
N LYS A 66 31.15 -10.33 -17.57
CA LYS A 66 32.40 -9.75 -18.10
C LYS A 66 33.19 -10.73 -18.95
N GLU A 67 33.11 -12.03 -18.66
CA GLU A 67 33.87 -13.07 -19.36
C GLU A 67 33.22 -13.47 -20.70
N THR A 68 31.90 -13.69 -20.70
CA THR A 68 31.18 -14.20 -21.86
C THR A 68 30.58 -13.11 -22.74
N ASN A 69 30.55 -11.86 -22.28
CA ASN A 69 29.86 -10.74 -22.94
C ASN A 69 28.37 -11.03 -23.25
N THR A 70 27.72 -11.82 -22.39
CA THR A 70 26.31 -12.20 -22.52
C THR A 70 25.55 -11.97 -21.21
N VAL A 71 24.23 -11.80 -21.32
CA VAL A 71 23.31 -11.70 -20.18
C VAL A 71 22.66 -13.06 -19.96
N ASN A 72 22.69 -13.54 -18.71
CA ASN A 72 21.93 -14.71 -18.30
C ASN A 72 20.47 -14.31 -17.98
N MET A 73 19.54 -14.76 -18.82
CA MET A 73 18.12 -14.41 -18.66
C MET A 73 17.48 -15.01 -17.40
N GLY A 74 18.04 -16.08 -16.85
CA GLY A 74 17.57 -16.65 -15.59
C GLY A 74 17.82 -15.70 -14.42
N LYS A 75 19.00 -15.09 -14.38
CA LYS A 75 19.36 -14.05 -13.40
C LYS A 75 18.52 -12.79 -13.60
N PHE A 76 18.38 -12.32 -14.84
CA PHE A 76 17.55 -11.16 -15.16
C PHE A 76 16.09 -11.32 -14.72
N LEU A 77 15.45 -12.46 -15.06
CA LEU A 77 14.08 -12.76 -14.67
C LEU A 77 13.93 -13.02 -13.16
N ALA A 78 14.99 -13.49 -12.49
CA ALA A 78 15.00 -13.64 -11.04
C ALA A 78 14.99 -12.26 -10.36
N GLU A 79 15.79 -11.31 -10.83
CA GLU A 79 15.78 -9.93 -10.30
C GLU A 79 14.47 -9.19 -10.64
N LEU A 80 13.91 -9.40 -11.83
CA LEU A 80 12.60 -8.83 -12.16
C LEU A 80 11.50 -9.33 -11.18
N ARG A 81 11.61 -10.60 -10.75
CA ARG A 81 10.75 -11.18 -9.72
C ARG A 81 11.01 -10.62 -8.32
N THR A 82 12.26 -10.31 -7.93
CA THR A 82 12.55 -9.71 -6.62
C THR A 82 11.99 -8.29 -6.51
N ILE A 83 11.93 -7.56 -7.63
CA ILE A 83 11.27 -6.25 -7.72
C ILE A 83 9.73 -6.36 -7.64
N GLY A 84 9.19 -7.57 -7.87
CA GLY A 84 7.77 -7.90 -7.70
C GLY A 84 7.01 -8.14 -9.00
N ILE A 85 7.65 -8.04 -10.17
CA ILE A 85 6.99 -8.33 -11.45
C ILE A 85 7.02 -9.84 -11.72
N ARG A 86 5.84 -10.43 -11.89
CA ARG A 86 5.70 -11.87 -12.15
C ARG A 86 5.89 -12.17 -13.63
N ARG A 87 6.33 -13.39 -13.94
CA ARG A 87 6.48 -13.89 -15.33
C ARG A 87 5.16 -13.94 -16.11
N THR A 88 4.04 -13.98 -15.39
CA THR A 88 2.68 -14.00 -15.93
C THR A 88 2.08 -12.60 -16.06
N ASP A 89 2.84 -11.53 -15.79
CA ASP A 89 2.37 -10.16 -15.95
C ASP A 89 2.11 -9.89 -17.46
N PRO A 90 0.88 -9.51 -17.85
CA PRO A 90 0.52 -9.27 -19.25
C PRO A 90 1.41 -8.22 -19.93
N ARG A 91 1.93 -7.23 -19.18
CA ARG A 91 2.75 -6.13 -19.72
C ARG A 91 4.16 -6.55 -20.14
N ILE A 92 4.60 -7.76 -19.78
CA ILE A 92 5.88 -8.33 -20.24
C ILE A 92 5.68 -9.55 -21.16
N GLN A 93 4.44 -9.81 -21.59
CA GLN A 93 4.12 -10.98 -22.41
C GLN A 93 4.93 -11.00 -23.71
N GLU A 94 5.08 -9.85 -24.38
CA GLU A 94 5.85 -9.74 -25.63
C GLU A 94 7.32 -10.11 -25.45
N MET A 95 7.98 -9.64 -24.39
CA MET A 95 9.34 -10.04 -24.03
C MET A 95 9.43 -11.55 -23.80
N MET A 96 8.47 -12.14 -23.08
CA MET A 96 8.44 -13.58 -22.81
C MET A 96 8.23 -14.40 -24.08
N GLU A 97 7.42 -13.92 -25.02
CA GLU A 97 7.24 -14.54 -26.34
C GLU A 97 8.48 -14.39 -27.22
N ASN A 98 9.10 -13.22 -27.27
CA ASN A 98 10.36 -12.98 -27.97
C ASN A 98 11.45 -13.94 -27.47
N LEU A 99 11.54 -14.13 -26.15
CA LEU A 99 12.49 -15.05 -25.54
C LEU A 99 12.26 -16.51 -25.98
N LYS A 100 10.99 -16.94 -26.08
CA LYS A 100 10.63 -18.27 -26.63
C LYS A 100 10.97 -18.38 -28.12
N ARG A 101 10.77 -17.32 -28.91
CA ARG A 101 11.12 -17.30 -30.34
C ARG A 101 12.64 -17.44 -30.54
N VAL A 102 13.44 -16.69 -29.79
CA VAL A 102 14.91 -16.79 -29.80
C VAL A 102 15.37 -18.20 -29.44
N HIS A 103 14.76 -18.82 -28.42
CA HIS A 103 15.08 -20.20 -28.04
C HIS A 103 14.85 -21.21 -29.16
N LYS A 104 13.75 -21.03 -29.89
CA LYS A 104 13.40 -21.86 -31.05
C LYS A 104 14.39 -21.66 -32.21
N LEU A 105 14.86 -20.43 -32.43
CA LEU A 105 15.84 -20.10 -33.47
C LEU A 105 17.22 -20.68 -33.16
N ASN A 106 17.59 -20.75 -31.87
CA ASN A 106 18.84 -21.35 -31.40
C ASN A 106 18.75 -22.88 -31.21
N ASN A 107 17.84 -23.56 -31.91
CA ASN A 107 17.66 -25.01 -31.89
C ASN A 107 17.58 -25.65 -30.48
N TYR A 108 17.05 -24.93 -29.49
CA TYR A 108 16.94 -25.41 -28.10
C TYR A 108 18.28 -25.74 -27.42
N GLU A 109 19.41 -25.22 -27.91
CA GLU A 109 20.75 -25.53 -27.38
C GLU A 109 20.93 -25.19 -25.89
N SER A 110 20.12 -24.25 -25.37
CA SER A 110 20.21 -23.71 -24.01
C SER A 110 19.03 -24.12 -23.13
N GLY A 111 18.74 -25.42 -23.02
CA GLY A 111 17.81 -25.96 -22.02
C GLY A 111 16.42 -25.31 -22.02
N SER A 112 16.14 -24.40 -21.07
CA SER A 112 14.87 -23.66 -21.00
C SER A 112 14.96 -22.29 -21.69
N PRO A 113 13.88 -21.79 -22.32
CA PRO A 113 13.82 -20.42 -22.83
C PRO A 113 14.22 -19.36 -21.79
N HIS A 114 14.01 -19.65 -20.50
CA HIS A 114 14.24 -18.71 -19.40
C HIS A 114 15.69 -18.66 -18.90
N THR A 115 16.55 -19.58 -19.32
CA THR A 115 17.94 -19.71 -18.82
C THR A 115 18.98 -19.45 -19.90
N GLN A 116 18.57 -18.86 -21.02
CA GLN A 116 19.42 -18.58 -22.17
C GLN A 116 20.44 -17.48 -21.87
N HIS A 117 21.56 -17.54 -22.57
CA HIS A 117 22.56 -16.48 -22.59
C HIS A 117 22.39 -15.67 -23.87
N LEU A 118 22.09 -14.38 -23.73
CA LEU A 118 21.85 -13.51 -24.87
C LEU A 118 23.03 -12.54 -25.05
N ASN A 119 23.46 -12.37 -26.30
CA ASN A 119 24.37 -11.28 -26.67
C ASN A 119 23.62 -9.93 -26.63
N GLU A 120 24.37 -8.85 -26.80
CA GLU A 120 23.84 -7.48 -26.69
C GLU A 120 22.66 -7.22 -27.63
N GLU A 121 22.81 -7.49 -28.92
CA GLU A 121 21.78 -7.24 -29.92
C GLU A 121 20.50 -8.04 -29.66
N THR A 122 20.63 -9.32 -29.33
CA THR A 122 19.48 -10.19 -29.06
C THR A 122 18.78 -9.79 -27.77
N PHE A 123 19.53 -9.42 -26.72
CA PHE A 123 18.97 -8.95 -25.47
C PHE A 123 18.12 -7.69 -25.68
N LYS A 124 18.66 -6.69 -26.38
CA LYS A 124 17.93 -5.44 -26.69
C LYS A 124 16.65 -5.73 -27.48
N ALA A 125 16.73 -6.55 -28.53
CA ALA A 125 15.56 -6.92 -29.32
C ALA A 125 14.48 -7.64 -28.51
N VAL A 126 14.86 -8.48 -27.53
CA VAL A 126 13.92 -9.19 -26.67
C VAL A 126 13.18 -8.24 -25.73
N ILE A 127 13.87 -7.28 -25.11
CA ILE A 127 13.27 -6.39 -24.10
C ILE A 127 12.64 -5.12 -24.68
N ALA A 128 12.99 -4.73 -25.90
CA ALA A 128 12.58 -3.47 -26.53
C ALA A 128 11.06 -3.18 -26.44
N PRO A 129 10.14 -4.14 -26.63
CA PRO A 129 8.71 -3.83 -26.55
C PRO A 129 8.23 -3.44 -25.16
N ASN A 130 8.92 -3.91 -24.11
CA ASN A 130 8.53 -3.71 -22.71
C ASN A 130 9.55 -2.88 -21.92
N ILE A 131 10.49 -2.21 -22.60
CA ILE A 131 11.63 -1.51 -22.00
C ILE A 131 11.23 -0.44 -20.99
N VAL A 132 10.13 0.27 -21.22
CA VAL A 132 9.69 1.36 -20.33
C VAL A 132 9.36 0.84 -18.94
N LEU A 133 8.59 -0.25 -18.85
CA LEU A 133 8.24 -0.87 -17.58
C LEU A 133 9.48 -1.49 -16.91
N ILE A 134 10.29 -2.22 -17.68
CA ILE A 134 11.49 -2.90 -17.20
C ILE A 134 12.51 -1.88 -16.66
N ALA A 135 12.76 -0.78 -17.38
CA ALA A 135 13.68 0.26 -16.95
C ALA A 135 13.19 0.96 -15.68
N ARG A 136 11.89 1.26 -15.57
CA ARG A 136 11.29 1.79 -14.34
C ARG A 136 11.48 0.83 -13.15
N ALA A 137 11.28 -0.47 -13.37
CA ALA A 137 11.48 -1.50 -12.36
C ALA A 137 12.93 -1.51 -11.83
N PHE A 138 13.92 -1.57 -12.72
CA PHE A 138 15.34 -1.63 -12.34
C PHE A 138 15.91 -0.30 -11.83
N ARG A 139 15.30 0.84 -12.17
CA ARG A 139 15.62 2.15 -11.57
C ARG A 139 14.95 2.37 -10.22
N HIS A 140 14.23 1.36 -9.69
CA HIS A 140 13.49 1.45 -8.44
C HIS A 140 12.46 2.60 -8.42
N GLN A 141 11.85 2.90 -9.57
CA GLN A 141 10.87 3.97 -9.76
C GLN A 141 9.41 3.50 -9.60
N PHE A 142 9.22 2.34 -8.96
CA PHE A 142 7.89 1.91 -8.54
C PHE A 142 7.52 2.50 -7.19
N VAL A 143 6.22 2.55 -6.92
CA VAL A 143 5.62 3.08 -5.71
C VAL A 143 6.19 2.47 -4.43
N ILE A 144 6.66 1.22 -4.49
CA ILE A 144 7.46 0.59 -3.43
C ILE A 144 8.82 0.21 -4.02
N PRO A 145 9.86 1.06 -3.82
CA PRO A 145 11.19 0.83 -4.39
C PRO A 145 11.90 -0.42 -3.84
N ASP A 146 11.84 -0.64 -2.52
CA ASP A 146 12.36 -1.82 -1.82
C ASP A 146 11.22 -2.81 -1.56
N PHE A 147 10.73 -3.43 -2.63
CA PHE A 147 9.62 -4.38 -2.55
C PHE A 147 9.96 -5.59 -1.68
N GLN A 148 11.18 -6.13 -1.79
CA GLN A 148 11.62 -7.27 -0.99
C GLN A 148 11.66 -6.94 0.51
N GLY A 149 12.10 -5.74 0.90
CA GLY A 149 12.04 -5.29 2.28
C GLY A 149 10.60 -5.19 2.79
N CYS A 150 9.70 -4.64 1.97
CA CYS A 150 8.28 -4.54 2.29
C CYS A 150 7.61 -5.92 2.44
N THR A 151 7.89 -6.86 1.54
CA THR A 151 7.28 -8.20 1.60
C THR A 151 7.76 -9.02 2.79
N LYS A 152 9.00 -8.82 3.26
CA LYS A 152 9.48 -9.43 4.52
C LYS A 152 8.67 -8.94 5.72
N ASP A 153 8.43 -7.63 5.82
CA ASP A 153 7.62 -7.05 6.89
C ASP A 153 6.17 -7.59 6.83
N ILE A 154 5.61 -7.75 5.62
CA ILE A 154 4.29 -8.36 5.41
C ILE A 154 4.27 -9.85 5.81
N GLU A 155 5.33 -10.59 5.51
CA GLU A 155 5.49 -12.00 5.89
C GLU A 155 5.53 -12.16 7.42
N GLU A 156 6.25 -11.28 8.13
CA GLU A 156 6.26 -11.27 9.60
C GLU A 156 4.85 -11.08 10.18
N ILE A 157 4.09 -10.12 9.64
CA ILE A 157 2.69 -9.89 10.05
C ILE A 157 1.82 -11.13 9.74
N TYR A 158 2.01 -11.75 8.57
CA TYR A 158 1.30 -12.97 8.19
C TYR A 158 1.50 -14.09 9.23
N TRP A 159 2.74 -14.35 9.64
CA TRP A 159 3.06 -15.38 10.62
C TRP A 159 2.52 -15.06 12.01
N LYS A 160 2.52 -13.78 12.41
CA LYS A 160 1.89 -13.33 13.66
C LYS A 160 0.37 -13.54 13.65
N CYS A 161 -0.30 -13.36 12.51
CA CYS A 161 -1.74 -13.58 12.39
C CYS A 161 -2.10 -15.07 12.26
N LYS A 162 -1.21 -15.90 11.73
CA LYS A 162 -1.46 -17.34 11.53
C LYS A 162 -1.71 -18.08 12.85
N SER A 163 -1.11 -17.64 13.95
CA SER A 163 -1.28 -18.24 15.27
C SER A 163 -2.65 -17.95 15.91
N ASN A 164 -3.40 -16.99 15.37
CA ASN A 164 -4.75 -16.69 15.83
C ASN A 164 -5.73 -17.77 15.34
N THR A 165 -6.41 -18.42 16.28
CA THR A 165 -7.42 -19.47 16.02
C THR A 165 -8.83 -19.06 16.46
N ASP A 166 -9.05 -17.77 16.72
CA ASP A 166 -10.33 -17.23 17.14
C ASP A 166 -11.37 -17.26 16.02
N GLY A 167 -12.64 -17.21 16.42
CA GLY A 167 -13.78 -17.12 15.52
C GLY A 167 -14.37 -18.46 15.12
N LYS A 168 -15.37 -18.41 14.24
CA LYS A 168 -16.08 -19.59 13.75
C LYS A 168 -16.37 -19.46 12.26
N VAL A 169 -16.27 -20.56 11.53
CA VAL A 169 -16.65 -20.60 10.11
C VAL A 169 -18.15 -20.34 9.98
N ALA A 170 -18.55 -19.58 8.95
CA ALA A 170 -19.95 -19.36 8.64
C ALA A 170 -20.65 -20.70 8.36
N ASN A 171 -21.77 -20.95 9.04
CA ASN A 171 -22.44 -22.25 9.05
C ASN A 171 -23.93 -22.21 8.68
N TYR A 172 -24.44 -21.06 8.22
CA TYR A 172 -25.84 -20.91 7.83
C TYR A 172 -26.17 -21.62 6.50
N ILE A 173 -25.16 -21.91 5.67
CA ILE A 173 -25.27 -22.81 4.51
C ILE A 173 -24.20 -23.92 4.56
N PRO A 174 -24.49 -25.13 4.05
CA PRO A 174 -23.58 -26.27 4.11
C PRO A 174 -22.24 -26.06 3.39
N GLN A 175 -22.22 -25.26 2.32
CA GLN A 175 -21.03 -25.05 1.50
C GLN A 175 -19.98 -24.24 2.25
N LEU A 176 -20.40 -23.21 3.01
CA LEU A 176 -19.50 -22.41 3.84
C LEU A 176 -19.05 -23.19 5.08
N SER A 177 -19.94 -24.01 5.67
CA SER A 177 -19.61 -24.77 6.88
C SER A 177 -18.53 -25.85 6.67
N ARG A 178 -18.30 -26.26 5.42
CA ARG A 178 -17.32 -27.30 5.04
C ARG A 178 -15.93 -26.73 4.75
N VAL A 179 -15.78 -25.41 4.69
CA VAL A 179 -14.49 -24.77 4.41
C VAL A 179 -13.54 -25.02 5.59
N ASN A 180 -12.29 -25.37 5.29
CA ASN A 180 -11.28 -25.63 6.31
C ASN A 180 -11.01 -24.34 7.12
N PRO A 181 -11.21 -24.33 8.46
CA PRO A 181 -10.94 -23.16 9.30
C PRO A 181 -9.45 -22.76 9.31
N ASP A 182 -8.54 -23.68 8.98
CA ASP A 182 -7.10 -23.40 9.01
C ASP A 182 -6.61 -22.58 7.82
N TYR A 183 -7.43 -22.42 6.77
CA TYR A 183 -7.04 -21.64 5.60
C TYR A 183 -6.68 -20.19 5.97
N TRP A 184 -5.53 -19.75 5.47
CA TRP A 184 -5.03 -18.41 5.63
C TRP A 184 -4.20 -17.99 4.41
N GLY A 185 -4.70 -17.01 3.66
CA GLY A 185 -4.01 -16.47 2.49
C GLY A 185 -3.98 -14.94 2.50
N VAL A 186 -2.84 -14.36 2.13
CA VAL A 186 -2.66 -12.91 1.95
C VAL A 186 -2.00 -12.66 0.60
N SER A 187 -2.65 -11.84 -0.22
CA SER A 187 -2.13 -11.40 -1.53
C SER A 187 -2.09 -9.89 -1.62
N VAL A 188 -1.07 -9.38 -2.31
CA VAL A 188 -0.74 -7.96 -2.46
C VAL A 188 -0.49 -7.66 -3.94
N CYS A 189 -1.04 -6.55 -4.43
CA CYS A 189 -0.74 -6.00 -5.74
C CYS A 189 -0.57 -4.47 -5.63
N THR A 190 0.58 -3.94 -6.00
CA THR A 190 0.81 -2.48 -6.02
C THR A 190 0.20 -1.84 -7.25
N ILE A 191 0.05 -0.51 -7.24
CA ILE A 191 -0.45 0.23 -8.41
C ILE A 191 0.50 0.14 -9.63
N ASP A 192 1.77 -0.23 -9.43
CA ASP A 192 2.72 -0.51 -10.51
C ASP A 192 2.73 -2.00 -10.94
N GLY A 193 1.90 -2.84 -10.32
CA GLY A 193 1.77 -4.26 -10.62
C GLY A 193 2.80 -5.16 -9.93
N GLN A 194 3.49 -4.68 -8.89
CA GLN A 194 4.32 -5.54 -8.05
C GLN A 194 3.41 -6.47 -7.23
N ARG A 195 3.67 -7.78 -7.23
CA ARG A 195 2.80 -8.77 -6.59
C ARG A 195 3.54 -9.68 -5.62
N PHE A 196 2.93 -9.92 -4.47
CA PHE A 196 3.41 -10.86 -3.45
C PHE A 196 2.23 -11.60 -2.83
N SER A 197 2.37 -12.91 -2.63
CA SER A 197 1.32 -13.76 -2.08
C SER A 197 1.92 -14.82 -1.16
N ILE A 198 1.26 -15.07 -0.03
CA ILE A 198 1.70 -16.03 0.99
C ILE A 198 0.49 -16.77 1.60
N GLY A 199 0.64 -18.08 1.78
CA GLY A 199 -0.42 -18.95 2.31
C GLY A 199 -1.36 -19.51 1.24
N ASP A 200 -2.61 -19.74 1.61
CA ASP A 200 -3.64 -20.40 0.78
C ASP A 200 -4.26 -19.46 -0.27
N THR A 201 -3.41 -18.76 -1.03
CA THR A 201 -3.85 -17.63 -1.89
C THR A 201 -4.45 -18.02 -3.22
N SER A 202 -4.25 -19.27 -3.65
CA SER A 202 -4.73 -19.81 -4.92
C SER A 202 -5.99 -20.67 -4.77
N VAL A 203 -6.49 -20.82 -3.54
CA VAL A 203 -7.73 -21.56 -3.28
C VAL A 203 -8.92 -20.68 -3.70
N PRO A 204 -9.82 -21.16 -4.57
CA PRO A 204 -10.99 -20.40 -4.94
C PRO A 204 -12.03 -20.38 -3.81
N PHE A 205 -12.67 -19.24 -3.62
CA PHE A 205 -13.78 -19.05 -2.69
C PHE A 205 -14.81 -18.07 -3.27
N THR A 206 -16.03 -18.10 -2.74
CA THR A 206 -17.09 -17.19 -3.20
C THR A 206 -16.87 -15.77 -2.69
N LEU A 207 -17.10 -14.76 -3.55
CA LEU A 207 -16.86 -13.35 -3.23
C LEU A 207 -17.74 -12.85 -2.08
N GLN A 208 -18.97 -13.35 -2.00
CA GLN A 208 -19.95 -12.93 -1.01
C GLN A 208 -20.08 -11.39 -1.00
N SER A 209 -20.09 -10.77 0.19
CA SER A 209 -20.22 -9.32 0.33
C SER A 209 -19.04 -8.51 -0.21
N CYS A 210 -17.90 -9.12 -0.53
CA CYS A 210 -16.79 -8.43 -1.19
C CYS A 210 -17.12 -8.01 -2.63
N SER A 211 -18.21 -8.53 -3.22
CA SER A 211 -18.72 -8.10 -4.54
C SER A 211 -19.46 -6.76 -4.52
N LYS A 212 -19.98 -6.32 -3.36
CA LYS A 212 -20.83 -5.13 -3.25
C LYS A 212 -20.17 -3.82 -3.69
N PRO A 213 -18.90 -3.52 -3.33
CA PRO A 213 -18.22 -2.34 -3.83
C PRO A 213 -18.07 -2.36 -5.36
N LEU A 214 -17.90 -3.55 -5.94
CA LEU A 214 -17.65 -3.72 -7.37
C LEU A 214 -18.92 -3.49 -8.19
N THR A 215 -20.06 -4.05 -7.77
CA THR A 215 -21.34 -3.75 -8.44
C THR A 215 -21.73 -2.29 -8.30
N TYR A 216 -21.44 -1.68 -7.15
CA TYR A 216 -21.64 -0.25 -6.95
C TYR A 216 -20.77 0.58 -7.89
N ALA A 217 -19.48 0.23 -8.05
CA ALA A 217 -18.58 0.88 -9.00
C ALA A 217 -19.11 0.80 -10.44
N ILE A 218 -19.62 -0.36 -10.87
CA ILE A 218 -20.24 -0.53 -12.20
C ILE A 218 -21.48 0.36 -12.34
N ALA A 219 -22.33 0.43 -11.31
CA ALA A 219 -23.53 1.26 -11.33
C ALA A 219 -23.19 2.76 -11.46
N LEU A 220 -22.19 3.24 -10.72
CA LEU A 220 -21.68 4.61 -10.85
C LEU A 220 -21.13 4.87 -12.26
N GLU A 221 -20.35 3.93 -12.80
CA GLU A 221 -19.73 4.05 -14.12
C GLU A 221 -20.77 4.09 -15.25
N LYS A 222 -21.93 3.45 -15.08
CA LYS A 222 -22.96 3.37 -16.12
C LYS A 222 -24.08 4.37 -15.98
N LEU A 223 -24.44 4.74 -14.76
CA LEU A 223 -25.60 5.59 -14.48
C LEU A 223 -25.21 6.96 -13.92
N GLY A 224 -23.98 7.11 -13.41
CA GLY A 224 -23.51 8.30 -12.70
C GLY A 224 -24.02 8.37 -11.26
N ALA A 225 -23.26 9.06 -10.40
CA ALA A 225 -23.56 9.19 -8.97
C ALA A 225 -24.95 9.80 -8.70
N GLN A 226 -25.37 10.79 -9.50
CA GLN A 226 -26.67 11.44 -9.33
C GLN A 226 -27.84 10.46 -9.45
N VAL A 227 -27.82 9.59 -10.46
CA VAL A 227 -28.89 8.60 -10.66
C VAL A 227 -28.82 7.52 -9.58
N VAL A 228 -27.64 6.98 -9.29
CA VAL A 228 -27.49 5.91 -8.29
C VAL A 228 -27.99 6.37 -6.91
N HIS A 229 -27.67 7.61 -6.51
CA HIS A 229 -28.03 8.13 -5.18
C HIS A 229 -29.44 8.69 -5.05
N GLN A 230 -30.21 8.73 -6.14
CA GLN A 230 -31.67 8.84 -6.05
C GLN A 230 -32.28 7.59 -5.39
N TYR A 231 -31.61 6.45 -5.49
CA TYR A 231 -32.12 5.16 -4.99
C TYR A 231 -31.40 4.70 -3.72
N ILE A 232 -30.10 5.00 -3.56
CA ILE A 232 -29.26 4.48 -2.47
C ILE A 232 -28.58 5.63 -1.74
N GLY A 233 -28.64 5.64 -0.41
CA GLY A 233 -27.95 6.62 0.43
C GLY A 233 -26.42 6.49 0.41
N GLN A 234 -25.76 7.35 1.20
CA GLN A 234 -24.31 7.48 1.27
C GLN A 234 -23.76 7.39 2.70
N GLU A 235 -24.62 7.08 3.68
CA GLU A 235 -24.28 7.19 5.09
C GLU A 235 -24.27 5.81 5.77
N PRO A 236 -23.46 5.64 6.83
CA PRO A 236 -23.59 4.48 7.69
C PRO A 236 -24.97 4.45 8.36
N SER A 237 -25.53 3.27 8.58
CA SER A 237 -26.86 3.14 9.21
C SER A 237 -26.88 3.53 10.69
N GLY A 238 -25.75 3.40 11.40
CA GLY A 238 -25.69 3.51 12.86
C GLY A 238 -26.51 2.44 13.61
N ARG A 239 -27.00 1.44 12.87
CA ARG A 239 -27.78 0.30 13.33
C ARG A 239 -27.04 -0.98 12.98
N ASN A 240 -27.39 -2.09 13.64
CA ASN A 240 -26.82 -3.38 13.28
C ASN A 240 -27.07 -3.66 11.80
N PHE A 241 -26.06 -4.16 11.07
CA PHE A 241 -26.18 -4.49 9.65
C PHE A 241 -27.28 -5.53 9.37
N ASN A 242 -27.70 -6.22 10.43
CA ASN A 242 -28.76 -7.21 10.40
C ASN A 242 -30.19 -6.65 10.51
N GLU A 243 -30.37 -5.37 10.79
CA GLU A 243 -31.70 -4.77 10.92
C GLU A 243 -32.32 -4.44 9.55
N LEU A 244 -33.65 -4.59 9.45
CA LEU A 244 -34.43 -4.25 8.26
C LEU A 244 -34.87 -2.78 8.35
N VAL A 245 -33.96 -1.87 8.02
CA VAL A 245 -34.17 -0.43 8.16
C VAL A 245 -33.80 0.31 6.86
N LEU A 246 -34.60 1.31 6.54
CA LEU A 246 -34.34 2.30 5.48
C LEU A 246 -34.07 3.66 6.15
N ASP A 247 -33.40 4.55 5.43
CA ASP A 247 -33.17 5.91 5.89
C ASP A 247 -34.46 6.75 5.96
N TYR A 248 -34.31 8.01 6.37
CA TYR A 248 -35.41 8.97 6.47
C TYR A 248 -36.14 9.18 5.13
N GLU A 249 -35.43 9.07 4.01
CA GLU A 249 -35.96 9.22 2.66
C GLU A 249 -36.48 7.90 2.07
N LYS A 250 -36.58 6.84 2.88
CA LYS A 250 -37.01 5.49 2.47
C LYS A 250 -36.09 4.85 1.43
N LYS A 251 -34.79 5.12 1.51
CA LYS A 251 -33.74 4.47 0.71
C LYS A 251 -32.88 3.57 1.58
N PRO A 252 -32.21 2.55 1.02
CA PRO A 252 -31.14 1.86 1.71
C PRO A 252 -30.03 2.85 2.10
N HIS A 253 -29.48 2.72 3.31
CA HIS A 253 -28.48 3.65 3.83
C HIS A 253 -27.23 3.81 2.96
N ASN A 254 -26.72 2.71 2.38
CA ASN A 254 -25.51 2.69 1.57
C ASN A 254 -25.43 1.37 0.75
N PRO A 255 -24.60 1.28 -0.30
CA PRO A 255 -24.44 0.08 -1.12
C PRO A 255 -23.67 -1.07 -0.44
N MET A 256 -23.06 -0.84 0.73
CA MET A 256 -22.24 -1.85 1.43
C MET A 256 -23.05 -2.83 2.28
N ILE A 257 -24.32 -2.48 2.57
CA ILE A 257 -25.31 -3.36 3.21
C ILE A 257 -26.13 -4.14 2.18
N ASN A 258 -26.83 -5.20 2.62
CA ASN A 258 -27.60 -6.07 1.72
C ASN A 258 -28.71 -5.31 0.97
N ALA A 259 -29.42 -4.39 1.65
CA ALA A 259 -30.47 -3.58 1.06
C ALA A 259 -29.96 -2.79 -0.16
N GLY A 260 -28.87 -2.05 0.05
CA GLY A 260 -28.25 -1.23 -0.99
C GLY A 260 -27.67 -2.09 -2.10
N ALA A 261 -27.03 -3.23 -1.78
CA ALA A 261 -26.47 -4.12 -2.79
C ALA A 261 -27.54 -4.78 -3.68
N ILE A 262 -28.68 -5.20 -3.11
CA ILE A 262 -29.83 -5.70 -3.87
C ILE A 262 -30.35 -4.59 -4.80
N LEU A 263 -30.44 -3.36 -4.29
CA LEU A 263 -30.90 -2.23 -5.08
C LEU A 263 -29.90 -1.87 -6.19
N THR A 264 -28.59 -1.89 -5.92
CA THR A 264 -27.54 -1.74 -6.94
C THR A 264 -27.69 -2.78 -8.04
N CYS A 265 -27.91 -4.05 -7.69
CA CYS A 265 -28.15 -5.11 -8.67
C CYS A 265 -29.43 -4.86 -9.48
N SER A 266 -30.48 -4.33 -8.85
CA SER A 266 -31.70 -3.94 -9.54
C SER A 266 -31.48 -2.78 -10.52
N LEU A 267 -30.69 -1.77 -10.16
CA LEU A 267 -30.31 -0.68 -11.07
C LEU A 267 -29.58 -1.22 -12.32
N LEU A 268 -28.60 -2.12 -12.11
CA LEU A 268 -27.88 -2.76 -13.20
C LEU A 268 -28.76 -3.66 -14.08
N LYS A 269 -29.73 -4.36 -13.48
CA LYS A 269 -30.66 -5.23 -14.20
C LYS A 269 -31.70 -4.45 -14.99
N THR A 270 -32.21 -3.35 -14.44
CA THR A 270 -33.39 -2.63 -14.96
C THR A 270 -33.01 -1.41 -15.80
N LEU A 271 -31.93 -0.69 -15.50
CA LEU A 271 -31.62 0.60 -16.15
C LEU A 271 -30.46 0.52 -17.13
N VAL A 272 -29.45 -0.28 -16.84
CA VAL A 272 -28.33 -0.54 -17.77
C VAL A 272 -28.79 -1.63 -18.71
N HIS A 273 -28.66 -1.50 -20.05
CA HIS A 273 -28.99 -2.54 -21.04
C HIS A 273 -30.22 -3.42 -20.69
N PRO A 274 -31.42 -2.82 -20.53
CA PRO A 274 -32.63 -3.51 -20.03
C PRO A 274 -33.07 -4.71 -20.90
N GLU A 275 -32.68 -4.72 -22.17
CA GLU A 275 -32.92 -5.78 -23.13
C GLU A 275 -32.22 -7.11 -22.79
N MET A 276 -31.13 -7.05 -22.00
CA MET A 276 -30.36 -8.24 -21.67
C MET A 276 -31.11 -9.17 -20.71
N THR A 277 -31.06 -10.46 -21.04
CA THR A 277 -31.47 -11.56 -20.18
C THR A 277 -30.62 -11.61 -18.91
N LEU A 278 -31.08 -12.36 -17.91
CA LEU A 278 -30.34 -12.53 -16.66
C LEU A 278 -28.96 -13.18 -16.86
N ALA A 279 -28.83 -14.10 -17.82
CA ALA A 279 -27.55 -14.72 -18.16
C ALA A 279 -26.58 -13.71 -18.78
N GLU A 280 -27.02 -12.92 -19.77
CA GLU A 280 -26.20 -11.88 -20.39
C GLU A 280 -25.80 -10.79 -19.37
N LYS A 281 -26.66 -10.50 -18.39
CA LYS A 281 -26.35 -9.60 -17.28
C LYS A 281 -25.25 -10.13 -16.38
N PHE A 282 -25.24 -11.43 -16.15
CA PHE A 282 -24.18 -12.08 -15.38
C PHE A 282 -22.85 -12.04 -16.13
N ASP A 283 -22.84 -12.38 -17.44
CA ASP A 283 -21.65 -12.27 -18.29
C ASP A 283 -21.12 -10.83 -18.35
N TYR A 284 -22.02 -9.86 -18.43
CA TYR A 284 -21.70 -8.44 -18.37
C TYR A 284 -20.96 -8.09 -17.08
N ALA A 285 -21.52 -8.44 -15.92
CA ALA A 285 -20.89 -8.17 -14.63
C ALA A 285 -19.54 -8.91 -14.47
N GLN A 286 -19.47 -10.17 -14.90
CA GLN A 286 -18.25 -10.96 -14.88
C GLN A 286 -17.14 -10.33 -15.74
N THR A 287 -17.49 -9.78 -16.90
CA THR A 287 -16.55 -9.05 -17.77
C THR A 287 -15.97 -7.83 -17.05
N TRP A 288 -16.81 -7.06 -16.34
CA TRP A 288 -16.33 -5.93 -15.53
C TRP A 288 -15.37 -6.36 -14.43
N PHE A 289 -15.69 -7.44 -13.72
CA PHE A 289 -14.84 -7.96 -12.64
C PHE A 289 -13.51 -8.49 -13.21
N SER A 290 -13.55 -9.15 -14.37
CA SER A 290 -12.35 -9.64 -15.07
C SER A 290 -11.44 -8.50 -15.52
N ARG A 291 -11.98 -7.42 -16.09
CA ARG A 291 -11.22 -6.20 -16.44
C ARG A 291 -10.51 -5.61 -15.21
N MET A 292 -11.21 -5.50 -14.08
CA MET A 292 -10.62 -5.04 -12.81
C MET A 292 -9.54 -5.99 -12.27
N ALA A 293 -9.59 -7.27 -12.61
CA ALA A 293 -8.67 -8.31 -12.18
C ALA A 293 -7.49 -8.55 -13.14
N GLY A 294 -7.34 -7.73 -14.18
CA GLY A 294 -6.28 -7.91 -15.19
C GLY A 294 -6.55 -9.08 -16.15
N ASN A 295 -7.83 -9.34 -16.43
CA ASN A 295 -8.33 -10.43 -17.27
C ASN A 295 -8.04 -11.84 -16.71
N GLU A 296 -7.77 -11.96 -15.41
CA GLU A 296 -7.76 -13.26 -14.73
C GLU A 296 -9.19 -13.83 -14.69
N PRO A 297 -9.38 -15.13 -14.99
CA PRO A 297 -10.69 -15.73 -15.06
C PRO A 297 -11.34 -15.80 -13.66
N LEU A 298 -12.61 -15.38 -13.58
CA LEU A 298 -13.45 -15.57 -12.39
C LEU A 298 -14.32 -16.81 -12.56
N GLY A 299 -14.50 -17.57 -11.48
CA GLY A 299 -15.36 -18.74 -11.43
C GLY A 299 -16.79 -18.40 -10.99
N PHE A 300 -17.60 -19.44 -10.85
CA PHE A 300 -18.96 -19.35 -10.32
C PHE A 300 -19.34 -20.63 -9.58
N ASN A 301 -19.83 -20.49 -8.36
CA ASN A 301 -20.26 -21.61 -7.54
C ASN A 301 -21.77 -21.77 -7.55
N ASN A 302 -22.28 -22.63 -8.43
CA ASN A 302 -23.71 -22.90 -8.52
C ASN A 302 -24.28 -23.51 -7.22
N ALA A 303 -23.49 -24.32 -6.48
CA ALA A 303 -23.97 -24.93 -5.24
C ALA A 303 -24.20 -23.88 -4.14
N VAL A 304 -23.28 -22.91 -3.99
CA VAL A 304 -23.48 -21.77 -3.09
C VAL A 304 -24.66 -20.92 -3.54
N PHE A 305 -24.78 -20.63 -4.83
CA PHE A 305 -25.93 -19.88 -5.37
C PHE A 305 -27.27 -20.50 -4.99
N LEU A 306 -27.42 -21.82 -5.19
CA LEU A 306 -28.66 -22.52 -4.85
C LEU A 306 -28.95 -22.48 -3.35
N SER A 307 -27.94 -22.71 -2.50
CA SER A 307 -28.12 -22.71 -1.04
C SER A 307 -28.34 -21.31 -0.47
N GLU A 308 -27.66 -20.28 -0.99
CA GLU A 308 -27.93 -18.88 -0.64
C GLU A 308 -29.36 -18.51 -1.00
N ARG A 309 -29.83 -18.90 -2.20
CA ARG A 309 -31.20 -18.61 -2.65
C ARG A 309 -32.26 -19.31 -1.79
N GLU A 310 -32.01 -20.55 -1.35
CA GLU A 310 -32.93 -21.28 -0.46
C GLU A 310 -32.94 -20.71 0.97
N ALA A 311 -31.80 -20.25 1.48
CA ALA A 311 -31.67 -19.70 2.84
C ALA A 311 -31.94 -18.18 2.93
N ALA A 312 -32.44 -17.56 1.86
CA ALA A 312 -32.50 -16.11 1.70
C ALA A 312 -33.73 -15.41 2.31
N ASP A 313 -34.45 -16.01 3.26
CA ASP A 313 -35.70 -15.46 3.83
C ASP A 313 -35.59 -13.98 4.20
N ARG A 314 -34.49 -13.61 4.86
CA ARG A 314 -34.24 -12.23 5.27
C ARG A 314 -34.01 -11.28 4.09
N ASN A 315 -33.30 -11.72 3.06
CA ASN A 315 -33.08 -10.91 1.87
C ASN A 315 -34.40 -10.75 1.08
N TYR A 316 -35.25 -11.78 1.03
CA TYR A 316 -36.59 -11.67 0.45
C TYR A 316 -37.49 -10.73 1.25
N ALA A 317 -37.51 -10.83 2.58
CA ALA A 317 -38.24 -9.90 3.45
C ALA A 317 -37.83 -8.45 3.19
N LEU A 318 -36.53 -8.20 3.10
CA LEU A 318 -35.97 -6.90 2.76
C LEU A 318 -36.37 -6.43 1.36
N GLY A 319 -36.36 -7.33 0.37
CA GLY A 319 -36.79 -7.03 -0.99
C GLY A 319 -38.27 -6.66 -1.06
N PHE A 320 -39.14 -7.36 -0.35
CA PHE A 320 -40.56 -7.00 -0.26
C PHE A 320 -40.78 -5.68 0.48
N TYR A 321 -40.04 -5.44 1.56
CA TYR A 321 -40.08 -4.19 2.31
C TYR A 321 -39.67 -2.98 1.46
N MET A 322 -38.57 -3.10 0.70
CA MET A 322 -38.13 -2.07 -0.26
C MET A 322 -39.15 -1.87 -1.39
N ARG A 323 -39.84 -2.94 -1.83
CA ARG A 323 -40.88 -2.83 -2.86
C ARG A 323 -42.11 -2.07 -2.37
N GLU A 324 -42.55 -2.31 -1.14
CA GLU A 324 -43.67 -1.59 -0.50
C GLU A 324 -43.37 -0.09 -0.43
N HIS A 325 -42.12 0.27 -0.11
CA HIS A 325 -41.65 1.65 -0.05
C HIS A 325 -41.24 2.24 -1.40
N LYS A 326 -41.49 1.55 -2.52
CA LYS A 326 -41.18 1.99 -3.89
C LYS A 326 -39.70 2.36 -4.09
N CYS A 327 -38.79 1.65 -3.42
CA CYS A 327 -37.35 1.90 -3.55
C CYS A 327 -36.80 1.46 -4.92
N TYR A 328 -37.49 0.58 -5.66
CA TYR A 328 -37.01 0.04 -6.92
C TYR A 328 -37.35 0.95 -8.12
N PRO A 329 -36.52 0.95 -9.18
CA PRO A 329 -36.89 1.55 -10.45
C PRO A 329 -38.21 1.01 -11.01
N GLU A 330 -38.87 1.81 -11.85
CA GLU A 330 -40.06 1.35 -12.54
C GLU A 330 -39.75 0.11 -13.39
N LYS A 331 -40.68 -0.85 -13.44
CA LYS A 331 -40.57 -2.13 -14.18
C LYS A 331 -39.55 -3.14 -13.63
N SER A 332 -38.98 -2.92 -12.43
CA SER A 332 -38.12 -3.92 -11.81
C SER A 332 -38.88 -5.20 -11.42
N ASN A 333 -38.38 -6.35 -11.86
CA ASN A 333 -38.83 -7.66 -11.39
C ASN A 333 -38.00 -8.06 -10.16
N LEU A 334 -38.63 -8.07 -8.98
CA LEU A 334 -37.96 -8.39 -7.72
C LEU A 334 -37.26 -9.76 -7.78
N ARG A 335 -37.90 -10.79 -8.33
CA ARG A 335 -37.33 -12.15 -8.35
C ARG A 335 -36.05 -12.20 -9.16
N GLU A 336 -36.05 -11.59 -10.35
CA GLU A 336 -34.86 -11.51 -11.20
C GLU A 336 -33.74 -10.69 -10.55
N CYS A 337 -34.08 -9.58 -9.86
CA CYS A 337 -33.09 -8.76 -9.16
C CYS A 337 -32.44 -9.53 -8.01
N MET A 338 -33.22 -10.31 -7.27
CA MET A 338 -32.73 -11.17 -6.19
C MET A 338 -31.86 -12.30 -6.73
N ASP A 339 -32.30 -12.99 -7.78
CA ASP A 339 -31.50 -14.04 -8.42
C ASP A 339 -30.17 -13.46 -8.94
N PHE A 340 -30.18 -12.28 -9.57
CA PHE A 340 -28.96 -11.60 -10.00
C PHE A 340 -28.02 -11.30 -8.83
N TYR A 341 -28.56 -10.77 -7.72
CA TYR A 341 -27.79 -10.49 -6.51
C TYR A 341 -27.12 -11.76 -5.95
N PHE A 342 -27.84 -12.88 -5.88
CA PHE A 342 -27.26 -14.15 -5.41
C PHE A 342 -26.23 -14.72 -6.37
N GLN A 343 -26.42 -14.57 -7.69
CA GLN A 343 -25.42 -14.98 -8.68
C GLN A 343 -24.11 -14.22 -8.49
N ILE A 344 -24.17 -12.90 -8.33
CA ILE A 344 -22.98 -12.06 -8.09
C ILE A 344 -22.26 -12.45 -6.79
N CYS A 345 -23.00 -12.69 -5.70
CA CYS A 345 -22.40 -13.11 -4.42
C CYS A 345 -21.71 -14.49 -4.52
N SER A 346 -22.15 -15.32 -5.46
CA SER A 346 -21.66 -16.70 -5.66
C SER A 346 -20.58 -16.83 -6.73
N MET A 347 -20.09 -15.71 -7.30
CA MET A 347 -18.89 -15.71 -8.12
C MET A 347 -17.68 -16.18 -7.30
N GLU A 348 -16.73 -16.86 -7.93
CA GLU A 348 -15.52 -17.35 -7.30
C GLU A 348 -14.28 -16.61 -7.78
N ALA A 349 -13.36 -16.33 -6.86
CA ALA A 349 -12.03 -15.84 -7.17
C ALA A 349 -11.04 -16.33 -6.12
N THR A 350 -9.78 -15.97 -6.30
CA THR A 350 -8.70 -16.25 -5.36
C THR A 350 -8.24 -14.97 -4.68
N CYS A 351 -7.45 -15.06 -3.59
CA CYS A 351 -6.82 -13.89 -2.98
C CYS A 351 -5.96 -13.16 -4.01
N ASP A 352 -5.23 -13.92 -4.82
CA ASP A 352 -4.33 -13.40 -5.83
C ASP A 352 -5.06 -12.50 -6.84
N THR A 353 -6.20 -12.97 -7.36
CA THR A 353 -7.07 -12.24 -8.29
C THR A 353 -7.69 -10.99 -7.64
N LEU A 354 -8.22 -11.13 -6.43
CA LEU A 354 -8.90 -10.02 -5.75
C LEU A 354 -7.94 -8.94 -5.22
N SER A 355 -6.66 -9.27 -5.02
CA SER A 355 -5.64 -8.26 -4.73
C SER A 355 -5.43 -7.31 -5.93
N VAL A 356 -5.55 -7.81 -7.17
CA VAL A 356 -5.50 -6.99 -8.39
C VAL A 356 -6.73 -6.10 -8.49
N VAL A 357 -7.92 -6.62 -8.19
CA VAL A 357 -9.15 -5.81 -8.14
C VAL A 357 -9.03 -4.68 -7.13
N ALA A 358 -8.53 -4.97 -5.93
CA ALA A 358 -8.27 -3.96 -4.91
C ALA A 358 -7.23 -2.93 -5.39
N ALA A 359 -6.21 -3.36 -6.13
CA ALA A 359 -5.18 -2.48 -6.67
C ALA A 359 -5.68 -1.60 -7.82
N THR A 360 -6.64 -2.08 -8.62
CA THR A 360 -7.37 -1.27 -9.61
C THR A 360 -8.12 -0.13 -8.93
N LEU A 361 -8.75 -0.38 -7.77
CA LEU A 361 -9.34 0.69 -6.96
C LEU A 361 -8.27 1.60 -6.35
N ALA A 362 -7.15 1.06 -5.87
CA ALA A 362 -6.03 1.85 -5.37
C ALA A 362 -5.44 2.80 -6.42
N ASN A 363 -5.48 2.39 -7.70
CA ASN A 363 -4.92 3.08 -8.85
C ASN A 363 -5.96 3.95 -9.59
N GLY A 364 -6.98 4.42 -8.89
CA GLY A 364 -7.98 5.34 -9.45
C GLY A 364 -8.80 4.75 -10.61
N GLY A 365 -8.94 3.42 -10.66
CA GLY A 365 -9.75 2.73 -11.67
C GLY A 365 -8.94 2.18 -12.86
N ILE A 366 -7.63 2.36 -12.87
CA ILE A 366 -6.73 1.82 -13.90
C ILE A 366 -6.17 0.48 -13.41
N CYS A 367 -6.38 -0.60 -14.17
CA CYS A 367 -5.87 -1.91 -13.79
C CYS A 367 -4.33 -1.93 -13.84
N PRO A 368 -3.62 -2.29 -12.75
CA PRO A 368 -2.16 -2.20 -12.70
C PRO A 368 -1.46 -3.22 -13.60
N LEU A 369 -2.15 -4.27 -14.05
CA LEU A 369 -1.59 -5.34 -14.89
C LEU A 369 -1.88 -5.16 -16.38
N THR A 370 -2.82 -4.29 -16.75
CA THR A 370 -3.21 -4.09 -18.17
C THR A 370 -3.14 -2.63 -18.59
N GLU A 371 -2.99 -1.70 -17.65
CA GLU A 371 -3.04 -0.24 -17.84
C GLU A 371 -4.38 0.24 -18.45
N GLU A 372 -5.39 -0.64 -18.45
CA GLU A 372 -6.73 -0.32 -18.90
C GLU A 372 -7.44 0.56 -17.86
N ARG A 373 -7.99 1.71 -18.28
CA ARG A 373 -8.93 2.47 -17.47
C ARG A 373 -10.28 1.75 -17.43
N VAL A 374 -10.50 1.01 -16.36
CA VAL A 374 -11.74 0.26 -16.14
C VAL A 374 -12.83 1.16 -15.58
N LEU A 375 -12.49 2.02 -14.62
CA LEU A 375 -13.42 2.92 -13.92
C LEU A 375 -12.90 4.37 -13.98
N GLN A 376 -13.80 5.35 -13.90
CA GLN A 376 -13.43 6.75 -13.68
C GLN A 376 -12.94 6.96 -12.24
N SER A 377 -11.95 7.84 -12.06
CA SER A 377 -11.35 8.14 -10.76
C SER A 377 -12.34 8.72 -9.76
N GLU A 378 -13.31 9.53 -10.22
CA GLU A 378 -14.37 10.09 -9.39
C GLU A 378 -15.29 9.00 -8.82
N ASN A 379 -15.64 8.00 -9.64
CA ASN A 379 -16.46 6.87 -9.19
C ASN A 379 -15.69 6.01 -8.18
N VAL A 380 -14.39 5.82 -8.39
CA VAL A 380 -13.52 5.08 -7.47
C VAL A 380 -13.41 5.80 -6.13
N ARG A 381 -13.30 7.13 -6.11
CA ARG A 381 -13.33 7.93 -4.87
C ARG A 381 -14.60 7.64 -4.07
N ASP A 382 -15.77 7.63 -4.73
CA ASP A 382 -17.04 7.42 -4.04
C ASP A 382 -17.16 5.99 -3.50
N VAL A 383 -16.67 4.99 -4.24
CA VAL A 383 -16.56 3.59 -3.78
C VAL A 383 -15.68 3.49 -2.54
N LEU A 384 -14.48 4.07 -2.57
CA LEU A 384 -13.53 4.02 -1.45
C LEU A 384 -14.05 4.74 -0.22
N SER A 385 -14.76 5.86 -0.41
CA SER A 385 -15.38 6.61 0.70
C SER A 385 -16.40 5.76 1.45
N LEU A 386 -17.24 5.01 0.73
CA LEU A 386 -18.24 4.12 1.33
C LEU A 386 -17.63 2.82 1.87
N MET A 387 -16.55 2.32 1.27
CA MET A 387 -15.79 1.21 1.86
C MET A 387 -15.18 1.62 3.21
N HIS A 388 -14.67 2.85 3.31
CA HIS A 388 -14.09 3.37 4.55
C HIS A 388 -15.13 3.47 5.68
N SER A 389 -16.30 4.05 5.42
CA SER A 389 -17.30 4.29 6.46
C SER A 389 -18.26 3.13 6.72
N CYS A 390 -18.48 2.24 5.73
CA CYS A 390 -19.57 1.24 5.75
C CYS A 390 -19.12 -0.20 5.42
N GLY A 391 -17.83 -0.45 5.19
CA GLY A 391 -17.38 -1.70 4.56
C GLY A 391 -17.19 -2.92 5.45
N MET A 392 -17.08 -2.75 6.77
CA MET A 392 -16.72 -3.80 7.75
C MET A 392 -17.86 -4.14 8.71
N TYR A 393 -19.10 -4.13 8.22
CA TYR A 393 -20.32 -4.36 9.00
C TYR A 393 -20.40 -3.38 10.19
N ASP A 394 -20.83 -3.85 11.35
CA ASP A 394 -20.94 -3.01 12.56
C ASP A 394 -19.57 -2.56 13.09
N PHE A 395 -18.49 -3.21 12.63
CA PHE A 395 -17.12 -2.81 12.95
C PHE A 395 -16.61 -1.63 12.11
N SER A 396 -17.36 -1.15 11.11
CA SER A 396 -16.89 -0.12 10.16
C SER A 396 -16.38 1.15 10.84
N GLY A 397 -17.10 1.70 11.82
CA GLY A 397 -16.66 2.90 12.54
C GLY A 397 -15.38 2.69 13.34
N GLN A 398 -15.25 1.55 14.02
CA GLN A 398 -14.02 1.22 14.77
C GLN A 398 -12.85 0.91 13.83
N PHE A 399 -13.11 0.26 12.70
CA PHE A 399 -12.11 -0.04 11.68
C PHE A 399 -11.59 1.26 11.04
N ALA A 400 -12.48 2.18 10.68
CA ALA A 400 -12.12 3.50 10.17
C ALA A 400 -11.27 4.29 11.18
N PHE A 401 -11.56 4.18 12.48
CA PHE A 401 -10.79 4.87 13.52
C PHE A 401 -9.43 4.21 13.83
N LYS A 402 -9.36 2.88 13.89
CA LYS A 402 -8.16 2.15 14.31
C LYS A 402 -7.22 1.82 13.16
N VAL A 403 -7.77 1.47 12.00
CA VAL A 403 -7.02 1.08 10.79
C VAL A 403 -7.02 2.20 9.77
N GLY A 404 -8.13 2.92 9.60
CA GLY A 404 -8.16 4.10 8.73
C GLY A 404 -7.95 3.81 7.26
N LEU A 405 -8.32 2.62 6.78
CA LEU A 405 -8.21 2.22 5.38
C LEU A 405 -9.58 1.80 4.81
N PRO A 406 -9.88 2.08 3.53
CA PRO A 406 -11.03 1.50 2.87
C PRO A 406 -10.93 -0.02 2.81
N ALA A 407 -11.96 -0.72 3.31
CA ALA A 407 -12.00 -2.17 3.27
C ALA A 407 -13.42 -2.69 3.04
N LYS A 408 -13.54 -3.94 2.57
CA LYS A 408 -14.82 -4.66 2.54
C LYS A 408 -14.62 -6.09 3.01
N SER A 409 -15.39 -6.47 4.03
CA SER A 409 -15.44 -7.84 4.54
C SER A 409 -16.53 -8.67 3.85
N GLY A 410 -16.33 -9.99 3.81
CA GLY A 410 -17.30 -10.97 3.35
C GLY A 410 -17.40 -12.16 4.30
N VAL A 411 -18.62 -12.70 4.44
CA VAL A 411 -18.91 -13.89 5.27
C VAL A 411 -18.18 -15.17 4.82
N CYS A 412 -17.54 -15.16 3.65
CA CYS A 412 -16.60 -16.19 3.23
C CYS A 412 -15.25 -16.15 3.99
N GLY A 413 -15.03 -15.15 4.85
CA GLY A 413 -13.75 -14.91 5.51
C GLY A 413 -12.80 -14.00 4.73
N GLY A 414 -13.27 -13.41 3.64
CA GLY A 414 -12.50 -12.49 2.81
C GLY A 414 -12.50 -11.06 3.35
N VAL A 415 -11.37 -10.37 3.22
CA VAL A 415 -11.24 -8.94 3.50
C VAL A 415 -10.47 -8.30 2.35
N MET A 416 -11.17 -7.49 1.55
CA MET A 416 -10.58 -6.62 0.55
C MET A 416 -10.09 -5.34 1.23
N LEU A 417 -8.83 -4.99 1.06
CA LEU A 417 -8.22 -3.79 1.64
C LEU A 417 -7.58 -2.94 0.54
N VAL A 418 -7.84 -1.64 0.55
CA VAL A 418 -7.29 -0.71 -0.42
C VAL A 418 -6.45 0.34 0.30
N ILE A 419 -5.21 0.54 -0.16
CA ILE A 419 -4.34 1.64 0.25
C ILE A 419 -4.22 2.57 -0.96
N PRO A 420 -5.01 3.66 -1.01
CA PRO A 420 -5.08 4.53 -2.18
C PRO A 420 -3.71 5.02 -2.62
N ASN A 421 -3.46 4.99 -3.94
CA ASN A 421 -2.19 5.36 -4.58
C ASN A 421 -0.98 4.51 -4.19
N VAL A 422 -1.16 3.35 -3.54
CA VAL A 422 -0.04 2.46 -3.17
C VAL A 422 -0.29 1.02 -3.61
N MET A 423 -1.30 0.36 -3.05
CA MET A 423 -1.55 -1.05 -3.31
C MET A 423 -2.95 -1.50 -2.90
N GLY A 424 -3.41 -2.58 -3.53
CA GLY A 424 -4.53 -3.40 -3.06
C GLY A 424 -4.04 -4.66 -2.38
N MET A 425 -4.78 -5.10 -1.37
CA MET A 425 -4.54 -6.36 -0.68
C MET A 425 -5.84 -7.15 -0.56
N PHE A 426 -5.71 -8.46 -0.53
CA PHE A 426 -6.81 -9.35 -0.19
C PHE A 426 -6.34 -10.41 0.79
N MET A 427 -7.06 -10.53 1.90
CA MET A 427 -6.82 -11.54 2.92
C MET A 427 -8.02 -12.48 2.99
N TRP A 428 -7.76 -13.77 3.22
CA TRP A 428 -8.81 -14.76 3.34
C TRP A 428 -8.53 -15.72 4.49
N SER A 429 -9.40 -15.68 5.50
CA SER A 429 -9.48 -16.69 6.55
C SER A 429 -10.95 -16.93 6.93
N PRO A 430 -11.48 -18.16 6.74
CA PRO A 430 -12.89 -18.47 6.97
C PRO A 430 -13.46 -18.19 8.36
N PRO A 431 -12.71 -18.34 9.49
CA PRO A 431 -13.23 -18.03 10.82
C PRO A 431 -13.58 -16.54 10.99
N LEU A 432 -14.84 -16.30 11.36
CA LEU A 432 -15.40 -14.96 11.57
C LEU A 432 -15.52 -14.63 13.06
N ASP A 433 -15.36 -13.35 13.37
CA ASP A 433 -15.70 -12.76 14.65
C ASP A 433 -17.24 -12.64 14.82
N PRO A 434 -17.73 -12.28 16.02
CA PRO A 434 -19.17 -12.10 16.24
C PRO A 434 -19.85 -11.03 15.38
N LEU A 435 -19.08 -10.14 14.73
CA LEU A 435 -19.56 -9.08 13.86
C LEU A 435 -19.54 -9.49 12.36
N GLY A 436 -19.09 -10.71 12.06
CA GLY A 436 -19.05 -11.28 10.71
C GLY A 436 -17.77 -10.96 9.92
N ASN A 437 -16.72 -10.44 10.56
CA ASN A 437 -15.44 -10.16 9.92
C ASN A 437 -14.42 -11.27 10.14
N SER A 438 -13.52 -11.50 9.18
CA SER A 438 -12.42 -12.48 9.36
C SER A 438 -11.51 -12.09 10.53
N CYS A 439 -11.34 -12.98 11.51
CA CYS A 439 -10.51 -12.73 12.69
C CYS A 439 -9.06 -12.39 12.31
N ARG A 440 -8.43 -13.27 11.50
CA ARG A 440 -7.05 -13.07 11.02
C ARG A 440 -6.96 -11.87 10.08
N GLY A 441 -7.95 -11.67 9.21
CA GLY A 441 -7.99 -10.52 8.29
C GLY A 441 -8.01 -9.18 9.01
N VAL A 442 -8.85 -9.04 10.04
CA VAL A 442 -8.92 -7.81 10.86
C VAL A 442 -7.65 -7.62 11.69
N GLN A 443 -7.09 -8.68 12.27
CA GLN A 443 -5.81 -8.60 12.98
C GLN A 443 -4.70 -8.11 12.03
N PHE A 444 -4.58 -8.72 10.85
CA PHE A 444 -3.58 -8.35 9.85
C PHE A 444 -3.66 -6.86 9.49
N CYS A 445 -4.87 -6.32 9.29
CA CYS A 445 -5.07 -4.90 9.02
C CYS A 445 -4.55 -3.99 10.14
N LYS A 446 -4.73 -4.37 11.41
CA LYS A 446 -4.26 -3.57 12.56
C LYS A 446 -2.74 -3.59 12.65
N GLU A 447 -2.15 -4.77 12.56
CA GLU A 447 -0.69 -4.95 12.55
C GLU A 447 -0.03 -4.19 11.40
N LEU A 448 -0.66 -4.18 10.22
CA LEU A 448 -0.17 -3.46 9.05
C LEU A 448 0.01 -1.95 9.32
N VAL A 449 -0.98 -1.31 9.96
CA VAL A 449 -0.92 0.14 10.24
C VAL A 449 -0.13 0.48 11.50
N GLU A 450 0.18 -0.50 12.34
CA GLU A 450 1.15 -0.36 13.43
C GLU A 450 2.59 -0.35 12.89
N VAL A 451 2.87 -1.16 11.88
CA VAL A 451 4.19 -1.23 11.23
C VAL A 451 4.39 -0.08 10.22
N PHE A 452 3.39 0.21 9.39
CA PHE A 452 3.49 1.16 8.29
C PHE A 452 2.63 2.40 8.50
N ASN A 453 3.06 3.54 7.95
CA ASN A 453 2.31 4.79 7.97
C ASN A 453 1.19 4.85 6.91
N PHE A 454 0.39 3.78 6.79
CA PHE A 454 -0.67 3.66 5.81
C PHE A 454 -2.03 4.19 6.27
N HIS A 455 -2.23 4.41 7.56
CA HIS A 455 -3.47 4.98 8.05
C HIS A 455 -3.76 6.30 7.31
N LEU A 456 -5.00 6.50 6.83
CA LEU A 456 -5.33 7.64 5.96
C LEU A 456 -4.96 9.01 6.58
N TYR A 457 -5.01 9.10 7.91
CA TYR A 457 -4.68 10.30 8.68
C TYR A 457 -3.27 10.28 9.32
N ASP A 458 -2.41 9.31 8.99
CA ASP A 458 -1.01 9.31 9.44
C ASP A 458 -0.20 10.40 8.71
N ASN A 459 0.80 10.97 9.41
CA ASN A 459 1.65 12.00 8.86
C ASN A 459 2.82 11.39 8.05
N ILE A 460 2.97 11.84 6.79
CA ILE A 460 4.04 11.37 5.89
C ILE A 460 5.38 12.07 6.21
N LYS A 461 5.37 13.30 6.72
CA LYS A 461 6.58 14.11 6.98
C LYS A 461 7.16 13.92 8.38
N HIS A 462 6.31 13.92 9.39
CA HIS A 462 6.64 13.89 10.81
C HIS A 462 6.14 12.60 11.46
N GLY A 463 6.40 11.47 10.79
CA GLY A 463 5.91 10.17 11.22
C GLY A 463 6.51 9.74 12.56
N SER A 464 5.74 8.96 13.31
CA SER A 464 6.21 8.11 14.40
C SER A 464 7.27 7.10 13.91
N ASN A 465 7.74 6.19 14.77
CA ASN A 465 8.67 5.10 14.42
C ASN A 465 8.15 4.07 13.37
N LYS A 466 7.12 4.41 12.59
CA LYS A 466 6.52 3.59 11.53
C LYS A 466 7.35 3.66 10.25
N LYS A 467 7.27 2.61 9.45
CA LYS A 467 7.95 2.52 8.15
C LYS A 467 7.10 3.16 7.05
N ASP A 468 7.76 3.87 6.13
CA ASP A 468 7.16 4.34 4.88
C ASP A 468 7.81 3.60 3.69
N PRO A 469 7.15 2.60 3.11
CA PRO A 469 7.74 1.80 2.04
C PRO A 469 7.79 2.55 0.70
N ARG A 470 7.21 3.76 0.60
CA ARG A 470 7.28 4.61 -0.60
C ARG A 470 8.60 5.33 -0.73
N ARG A 471 9.40 5.39 0.33
CA ARG A 471 10.69 6.09 0.34
C ARG A 471 11.85 5.12 0.16
N HIS A 472 12.90 5.58 -0.53
CA HIS A 472 14.18 4.87 -0.54
C HIS A 472 14.80 4.90 0.87
N ARG A 473 15.04 3.71 1.45
CA ARG A 473 15.60 3.56 2.81
C ARG A 473 16.90 4.34 3.01
N TYR A 474 17.78 4.33 2.01
CA TYR A 474 19.10 4.95 2.09
C TYR A 474 19.08 6.45 1.80
N GLU A 475 18.24 6.89 0.86
CA GLU A 475 18.14 8.29 0.47
C GLU A 475 17.57 9.14 1.61
N THR A 476 16.58 8.62 2.35
CA THR A 476 15.93 9.39 3.42
C THR A 476 16.88 9.63 4.61
N LYS A 477 17.60 8.59 5.05
CA LYS A 477 18.58 8.73 6.15
C LYS A 477 19.76 9.61 5.71
N GLY A 478 20.36 9.32 4.55
CA GLY A 478 21.46 10.11 4.02
C GLY A 478 21.11 11.58 3.84
N LEU A 479 19.98 11.89 3.19
CA LEU A 479 19.54 13.27 2.98
C LEU A 479 19.20 13.99 4.29
N SER A 480 18.58 13.29 5.25
CA SER A 480 18.30 13.87 6.57
C SER A 480 19.58 14.22 7.33
N VAL A 481 20.59 13.35 7.27
CA VAL A 481 21.92 13.59 7.86
C VAL A 481 22.60 14.74 7.14
N VAL A 482 22.63 14.74 5.81
CA VAL A 482 23.22 15.83 5.02
C VAL A 482 22.55 17.17 5.37
N ASN A 483 21.22 17.22 5.46
CA ASN A 483 20.49 18.45 5.82
C ASN A 483 20.82 18.92 7.24
N LEU A 484 20.92 18.00 8.21
CA LEU A 484 21.35 18.31 9.58
C LEU A 484 22.76 18.91 9.60
N LEU A 485 23.70 18.23 8.94
CA LEU A 485 25.10 18.59 8.88
C LEU A 485 25.32 19.93 8.15
N PHE A 486 24.60 20.16 7.05
CA PHE A 486 24.60 21.43 6.33
C PHE A 486 24.05 22.59 7.18
N SER A 487 23.00 22.33 7.96
CA SER A 487 22.45 23.33 8.91
C SER A 487 23.50 23.73 9.96
N ALA A 488 24.29 22.76 10.44
CA ALA A 488 25.38 23.00 11.38
C ALA A 488 26.55 23.76 10.75
N ALA A 489 26.93 23.42 9.52
CA ALA A 489 28.02 24.05 8.78
C ALA A 489 27.74 25.53 8.43
N ILE A 490 26.49 25.90 8.14
CA ILE A 490 26.12 27.31 7.83
C ILE A 490 25.86 28.13 9.09
N GLY A 491 25.66 27.50 10.25
CA GLY A 491 25.34 28.21 11.49
C GLY A 491 23.83 28.45 11.71
N ASP A 492 22.94 27.71 11.04
CA ASP A 492 21.49 27.87 11.21
C ASP A 492 20.98 27.13 12.45
N VAL A 493 21.08 27.79 13.60
CA VAL A 493 20.55 27.31 14.89
C VAL A 493 19.03 27.08 14.82
N THR A 494 18.30 27.83 13.99
CA THR A 494 16.84 27.68 13.85
C THR A 494 16.50 26.36 13.18
N ALA A 495 17.24 25.99 12.12
CA ALA A 495 17.12 24.68 11.49
C ALA A 495 17.53 23.56 12.45
N LEU A 496 18.63 23.69 13.20
CA LEU A 496 19.04 22.71 14.22
C LEU A 496 17.96 22.52 15.31
N ARG A 497 17.32 23.60 15.76
CA ARG A 497 16.17 23.53 16.68
C ARG A 497 15.01 22.74 16.08
N ARG A 498 14.68 22.98 14.81
CA ARG A 498 13.62 22.22 14.10
C ARG A 498 13.97 20.74 13.98
N HIS A 499 15.22 20.40 13.68
CA HIS A 499 15.68 19.00 13.63
C HIS A 499 15.60 18.31 14.99
N LYS A 500 15.95 19.00 16.09
CA LYS A 500 15.77 18.46 17.45
C LYS A 500 14.30 18.22 17.77
N LEU A 501 13.44 19.20 17.47
CA LEU A 501 12.00 19.13 17.74
C LEU A 501 11.29 18.06 16.91
N SER A 502 11.81 17.71 15.73
CA SER A 502 11.27 16.62 14.92
C SER A 502 11.67 15.22 15.40
N GLY A 503 12.45 15.12 16.49
CA GLY A 503 12.91 13.85 17.05
C GLY A 503 14.06 13.20 16.28
N MET A 504 14.75 13.95 15.42
CA MET A 504 15.92 13.46 14.70
C MET A 504 17.05 13.12 15.68
N ASP A 505 17.74 12.01 15.43
CA ASP A 505 18.99 11.71 16.12
C ASP A 505 20.10 12.63 15.60
N ILE A 506 20.57 13.51 16.47
CA ILE A 506 21.57 14.55 16.15
C ILE A 506 22.99 13.98 16.22
N THR A 507 23.16 12.76 16.72
CA THR A 507 24.47 12.09 16.82
C THR A 507 24.93 11.44 15.52
N LEU A 508 24.08 11.46 14.48
CA LEU A 508 24.39 10.88 13.18
C LEU A 508 25.57 11.58 12.50
N SER A 509 26.36 10.80 11.77
CA SER A 509 27.56 11.25 11.08
C SER A 509 27.51 11.04 9.56
N ASP A 510 28.32 11.81 8.83
CA ASP A 510 28.54 11.59 7.39
C ASP A 510 29.42 10.34 7.11
N TYR A 511 29.75 10.15 5.83
CA TYR A 511 30.62 9.06 5.39
C TYR A 511 32.04 9.15 5.97
N ASP A 512 32.49 10.34 6.40
CA ASP A 512 33.78 10.58 7.05
C ASP A 512 33.71 10.49 8.58
N GLY A 513 32.56 10.11 9.14
CA GLY A 513 32.38 9.99 10.60
C GLY A 513 32.21 11.33 11.31
N ARG A 514 32.07 12.44 10.59
CA ARG A 514 31.87 13.77 11.16
C ARG A 514 30.41 13.99 11.53
N THR A 515 30.20 14.48 12.74
CA THR A 515 28.88 14.82 13.29
C THR A 515 28.57 16.32 13.11
N ALA A 516 27.35 16.73 13.44
CA ALA A 516 26.99 18.15 13.42
C ALA A 516 27.90 19.01 14.32
N LEU A 517 28.43 18.43 15.40
CA LEU A 517 29.36 19.10 16.30
C LEU A 517 30.73 19.34 15.65
N HIS A 518 31.24 18.40 14.87
CA HIS A 518 32.49 18.58 14.12
C HIS A 518 32.38 19.77 13.17
N LEU A 519 31.34 19.77 12.31
CA LEU A 519 31.16 20.82 11.30
C LEU A 519 30.88 22.20 11.91
N ALA A 520 30.06 22.27 12.97
CA ALA A 520 29.83 23.54 13.66
C ALA A 520 31.11 24.07 14.34
N SER A 521 32.00 23.18 14.78
CA SER A 521 33.25 23.54 15.45
C SER A 521 34.33 23.97 14.45
N ALA A 522 34.40 23.30 13.30
CA ALA A 522 35.31 23.62 12.20
C ALA A 522 35.01 24.99 11.58
N GLU A 523 33.74 25.37 11.48
CA GLU A 523 33.28 26.64 10.91
C GLU A 523 33.16 27.78 11.95
N GLY A 524 33.38 27.48 13.24
CA GLY A 524 33.38 28.49 14.30
C GLY A 524 32.00 28.98 14.77
N HIS A 525 30.92 28.20 14.55
CA HIS A 525 29.56 28.61 14.92
C HIS A 525 29.27 28.38 16.41
N PHE A 526 29.74 29.29 17.28
CA PHE A 526 29.59 29.21 18.75
C PHE A 526 28.16 28.86 19.21
N GLU A 527 27.15 29.53 18.64
CA GLU A 527 25.75 29.33 19.00
C GLU A 527 25.22 27.93 18.64
N CYS A 528 25.68 27.36 17.52
CA CYS A 528 25.37 25.98 17.13
C CYS A 528 26.03 24.99 18.08
N VAL A 529 27.32 25.18 18.39
CA VAL A 529 28.08 24.31 19.32
C VAL A 529 27.44 24.32 20.70
N ARG A 530 27.09 25.50 21.23
CA ARG A 530 26.37 25.64 22.50
C ARG A 530 25.02 24.90 22.46
N PHE A 531 24.23 25.11 21.41
CA PHE A 531 22.94 24.44 21.27
C PHE A 531 23.07 22.91 21.23
N LEU A 532 24.04 22.39 20.48
CA LEU A 532 24.29 20.95 20.36
C LEU A 532 24.72 20.32 21.70
N LEU A 533 25.61 20.98 22.46
CA LEU A 533 26.09 20.46 23.75
C LEU A 533 25.04 20.60 24.86
N GLU A 534 24.49 21.81 25.04
CA GLU A 534 23.60 22.12 26.18
C GLU A 534 22.19 21.59 25.99
N HIS A 535 21.61 21.77 24.80
CA HIS A 535 20.19 21.47 24.55
C HIS A 535 19.98 20.12 23.86
N CYS A 536 20.91 19.70 23.00
CA CYS A 536 20.78 18.40 22.32
C CYS A 536 21.42 17.26 23.11
N GLY A 537 22.40 17.53 23.97
CA GLY A 537 23.11 16.55 24.79
C GLY A 537 24.01 15.62 23.98
N VAL A 538 24.59 16.11 22.88
CA VAL A 538 25.46 15.28 22.03
C VAL A 538 26.80 14.97 22.72
N PRO A 539 27.44 13.83 22.41
CA PRO A 539 28.81 13.56 22.85
C PRO A 539 29.76 14.68 22.41
N HIS A 540 30.64 15.12 23.32
CA HIS A 540 31.60 16.20 23.07
C HIS A 540 32.92 15.70 22.44
N ASP A 541 33.17 14.40 22.49
CA ASP A 541 34.41 13.73 22.06
C ASP A 541 34.24 12.66 20.94
N PRO A 542 33.26 12.74 20.02
CA PRO A 542 33.22 11.81 18.89
C PRO A 542 34.49 11.98 18.05
N LYS A 543 34.97 10.89 17.46
CA LYS A 543 36.14 10.92 16.56
C LYS A 543 35.69 10.72 15.13
N ASP A 544 36.20 11.55 14.23
CA ASP A 544 36.04 11.38 12.79
C ASP A 544 36.93 10.23 12.25
N ARG A 545 36.90 10.01 10.93
CA ARG A 545 37.74 9.02 10.23
C ARG A 545 39.25 9.24 10.43
N TRP A 546 39.68 10.48 10.66
CA TRP A 546 41.08 10.84 10.86
C TRP A 546 41.49 10.82 12.34
N GLY A 547 40.55 10.51 13.25
CA GLY A 547 40.78 10.46 14.69
C GLY A 547 40.68 11.82 15.37
N ASN A 548 40.30 12.88 14.65
CA ASN A 548 40.13 14.22 15.18
C ASN A 548 38.82 14.33 15.96
N ARG A 549 38.86 15.08 17.05
CA ARG A 549 37.70 15.48 17.84
C ARG A 549 37.19 16.85 17.35
N PRO A 550 35.96 17.26 17.72
CA PRO A 550 35.47 18.60 17.43
C PRO A 550 36.38 19.73 17.96
N VAL A 551 37.08 19.50 19.09
CA VAL A 551 38.07 20.43 19.64
C VAL A 551 39.27 20.57 18.72
N ASP A 552 39.78 19.45 18.20
CA ASP A 552 40.95 19.43 17.31
C ASP A 552 40.64 20.14 15.99
N GLU A 553 39.41 20.00 15.48
CA GLU A 553 38.95 20.75 14.31
C GLU A 553 38.88 22.27 14.61
N ALA A 554 38.28 22.67 15.74
CA ALA A 554 38.23 24.09 16.13
C ALA A 554 39.62 24.71 16.33
N GLU A 555 40.58 23.96 16.88
CA GLU A 555 41.98 24.39 17.03
C GLU A 555 42.69 24.52 15.68
N THR A 556 42.46 23.57 14.78
CA THR A 556 43.06 23.56 13.43
C THR A 556 42.61 24.76 12.60
N PHE A 557 41.34 25.16 12.72
CA PHE A 557 40.79 26.32 12.02
C PHE A 557 40.90 27.64 12.80
N GLY A 558 41.37 27.60 14.05
CA GLY A 558 41.69 28.79 14.85
C GLY A 558 40.50 29.48 15.54
N HIS A 559 39.46 28.73 15.91
CA HIS A 559 38.27 29.25 16.57
C HIS A 559 38.37 29.18 18.10
N GLU A 560 39.13 30.10 18.71
CA GLU A 560 39.46 30.08 20.15
C GLU A 560 38.24 30.09 21.09
N ASP A 561 37.17 30.77 20.70
CA ASP A 561 35.91 30.86 21.46
C ASP A 561 35.18 29.51 21.55
N VAL A 562 35.15 28.76 20.44
CA VAL A 562 34.61 27.40 20.38
C VAL A 562 35.50 26.41 21.14
N VAL A 563 36.83 26.53 21.02
CA VAL A 563 37.80 25.71 21.76
C VAL A 563 37.60 25.88 23.27
N ALA A 564 37.47 27.13 23.74
CA ALA A 564 37.23 27.42 25.15
C ALA A 564 35.92 26.78 25.64
N LEU A 565 34.83 26.88 24.85
CA LEU A 565 33.54 26.27 25.18
C LEU A 565 33.63 24.75 25.30
N LEU A 566 34.26 24.08 24.32
CA LEU A 566 34.38 22.63 24.31
C LEU A 566 35.27 22.10 25.45
N ARG A 567 36.41 22.76 25.73
CA ARG A 567 37.29 22.42 26.86
C ARG A 567 36.60 22.63 28.20
N GLN A 568 35.84 23.72 28.35
CA GLN A 568 35.03 23.96 29.55
C GLN A 568 33.98 22.86 29.74
N TRP A 569 33.36 22.40 28.65
CA TRP A 569 32.40 21.30 28.70
C TRP A 569 33.06 19.97 29.08
N GLU A 570 34.24 19.67 28.54
CA GLU A 570 35.05 18.49 28.88
C GLU A 570 35.40 18.46 30.38
N GLU A 571 35.87 19.58 30.95
CA GLU A 571 36.13 19.69 32.38
C GLU A 571 34.88 19.47 33.24
N LYS A 572 33.73 20.00 32.78
CA LYS A 572 32.44 19.84 33.46
C LYS A 572 32.01 18.37 33.48
N VAL A 573 32.19 17.65 32.37
CA VAL A 573 31.89 16.21 32.27
C VAL A 573 32.84 15.38 33.15
N LEU A 574 34.13 15.74 33.19
CA LEU A 574 35.13 15.07 34.06
C LEU A 574 34.83 15.26 35.55
N LYS A 575 34.45 16.48 35.97
CA LYS A 575 34.02 16.76 37.36
C LYS A 575 32.72 16.03 37.73
N ALA A 576 31.78 15.87 36.79
CA ALA A 576 30.57 15.10 37.04
C ALA A 576 30.87 13.59 37.22
N LYS A 577 31.83 13.04 36.47
CA LYS A 577 32.27 11.64 36.63
C LYS A 577 33.04 11.38 37.92
N SER A 578 33.78 12.35 38.45
CA SER A 578 34.50 12.21 39.73
C SER A 578 33.61 12.34 40.97
N CYS A 579 32.42 12.92 40.85
CA CYS A 579 31.46 13.10 41.94
C CYS A 579 30.44 11.93 42.06
N GLY A 580 30.33 11.07 41.04
CA GLY A 580 29.35 9.97 40.97
C GLY A 580 29.83 8.60 41.48
N THR A 581 31.04 8.49 42.03
CA THR A 581 31.65 7.22 42.51
C THR A 581 31.81 7.16 44.03
N GLY A 582 31.04 7.94 44.80
CA GLY A 582 31.16 7.98 46.25
C GLY A 582 29.80 8.03 46.95
N GLU A 583 29.05 6.93 46.94
CA GLU A 583 28.14 6.51 48.03
C GLU A 583 27.46 5.18 47.67
N THR A 584 28.09 4.06 48.06
CA THR A 584 27.47 2.95 48.82
C THR A 584 28.50 1.83 49.02
N GLY A 585 29.10 1.82 50.21
CA GLY A 585 29.87 0.74 50.81
C GLY A 585 30.23 1.24 52.21
N TYR A 586 29.87 0.63 53.33
CA TYR A 586 29.76 -0.79 53.68
C TYR A 586 28.87 -0.91 54.93
N ASN A 587 28.20 -2.05 55.12
CA ASN A 587 28.58 -2.94 56.22
C ASN A 587 27.90 -4.31 56.07
N SER A 588 28.77 -5.32 56.03
CA SER A 588 28.43 -6.72 56.19
C SER A 588 28.33 -7.09 57.67
N ASP A 589 27.60 -8.18 57.89
CA ASP A 589 27.71 -9.14 58.99
C ASP A 589 26.97 -8.84 60.31
N GLN A 590 25.81 -9.48 60.45
CA GLN A 590 25.62 -10.49 61.49
C GLN A 590 24.59 -11.56 61.07
N ASP A 591 24.93 -12.80 61.45
CA ASP A 591 24.33 -14.09 61.12
C ASP A 591 22.84 -14.23 61.49
N SER A 592 22.11 -15.06 60.72
CA SER A 592 21.64 -16.40 61.17
C SER A 592 20.37 -16.89 60.44
N ASP A 593 20.37 -18.21 60.22
CA ASP A 593 19.24 -19.12 60.13
C ASP A 593 18.35 -19.23 58.88
N SER A 594 18.76 -20.20 58.05
CA SER A 594 18.05 -21.46 57.76
C SER A 594 16.57 -21.51 57.35
N SER A 595 16.33 -22.43 56.39
CA SER A 595 15.12 -23.20 56.04
C SER A 595 14.41 -22.72 54.76
N SER A 596 14.51 -23.41 53.62
CA SER A 596 14.00 -24.75 53.27
C SER A 596 12.49 -24.92 53.48
N GLY A 597 11.76 -25.16 52.38
CA GLY A 597 10.62 -26.07 52.39
C GLY A 597 9.24 -25.52 51.97
N LYS A 598 8.85 -25.88 50.74
CA LYS A 598 7.60 -26.59 50.40
C LYS A 598 6.25 -26.04 50.91
N GLY A 599 5.38 -25.72 49.95
CA GLY A 599 4.29 -26.63 49.60
C GLY A 599 2.88 -26.36 50.14
N SER A 600 1.95 -26.27 49.17
CA SER A 600 0.62 -26.92 49.15
C SER A 600 -0.60 -26.25 49.82
N ALA A 601 -1.47 -25.74 48.94
CA ALA A 601 -2.91 -26.01 48.79
C ALA A 601 -3.72 -26.59 49.97
N LYS A 602 -4.85 -25.93 50.33
CA LYS A 602 -6.25 -26.37 50.03
C LYS A 602 -7.31 -25.60 50.84
N LYS A 603 -8.41 -25.26 50.13
CA LYS A 603 -9.86 -25.35 50.47
C LYS A 603 -10.48 -24.65 51.69
N GLY A 604 -11.64 -24.02 51.41
CA GLY A 604 -12.81 -23.92 52.29
C GLY A 604 -13.54 -22.58 52.20
N THR A 605 -14.48 -22.36 51.26
CA THR A 605 -15.97 -22.46 51.41
C THR A 605 -16.64 -21.46 52.36
N ALA A 606 -17.26 -20.42 51.76
CA ALA A 606 -18.61 -19.80 51.96
C ALA A 606 -19.02 -19.25 53.36
N PRO A 607 -20.16 -18.52 53.52
CA PRO A 607 -21.08 -17.81 52.59
C PRO A 607 -21.14 -16.27 52.92
N GLY A 608 -21.78 -15.34 52.21
CA GLY A 608 -23.14 -15.25 51.65
C GLY A 608 -23.68 -13.82 51.92
N SER A 609 -24.52 -13.29 51.03
CA SER A 609 -25.52 -12.20 51.21
C SER A 609 -25.00 -10.80 51.58
N ASP A 610 -25.50 -9.67 51.11
CA ASP A 610 -26.54 -9.28 50.15
C ASP A 610 -26.60 -7.73 50.20
N ILE A 611 -26.99 -7.10 49.08
CA ILE A 611 -27.99 -6.01 49.02
C ILE A 611 -27.61 -4.51 49.29
N LEU A 612 -28.06 -3.70 48.31
CA LEU A 612 -28.34 -2.24 48.22
C LEU A 612 -27.14 -1.28 48.06
N SER A 613 -27.16 -0.33 47.11
CA SER A 613 -28.22 0.25 46.26
C SER A 613 -27.62 0.94 45.04
#